data_AF-A0A158R337-F1
#
_entry.id   AF-A0A158R337-F1
#
_cell.length_a   1.000
_cell.length_b   1.000
_cell.length_c   1.000
_cell.angle_alpha   90.00
_cell.angle_beta   90.00
_cell.angle_gamma   90.00
#
_symmetry.space_group_name_H-M   'P 1'
#
loop_
_entity.id
_entity.type
_entity.pdbx_description
1 polymer ?
#
loop_
_entity_poly.entity_id
_entity_poly.type
_entity_poly.pdbx_seq_one_letter_code
_entity_poly.pdbx_strand_id
1 'polypeptide(L)'
;MNYQFSSRYSSKGWTAAFLPITSCKFATAVGVDKPASFNVNSQERVVQLGIVDALSHKPDFLPLSVPKPLADSLLKLHSNPPAYFISQFLWYLMRSGQELKKALNLSASVISFEKGPIVGLQIRRTDKIGTEAAFHSIEERKRGRNVTRRVFVATDDATVIGEIKKKYKTYEVYGDETTADTARLEHRYEDRSLYGVVRDIQLLSRCDYLVCTFSSQVCRMGYELMQVRQGDAGEKFHSLDDIYYFGGQHAHELIAIEDHVPETKEEVELQVGDVIGVAGNHWDGFSKGVNRRTGDNGLYPSYKVRCSSQHFKVFLIRVYTASS
;
A
#
# COMPACT_ATOMS: atom_id res chain seq x y z
N MET A 1 -19.04 28.67 13.15
CA MET A 1 -17.63 28.32 13.43
C MET A 1 -17.04 27.74 12.15
N ASN A 2 -16.06 28.41 11.54
CA ASN A 2 -15.33 27.86 10.41
C ASN A 2 -14.41 26.77 10.93
N TYR A 3 -14.79 25.50 10.73
CA TYR A 3 -13.88 24.37 10.96
C TYR A 3 -12.80 24.44 9.89
N GLN A 4 -11.73 25.16 10.18
CA GLN A 4 -10.50 25.10 9.39
C GLN A 4 -9.81 23.80 9.80
N PHE A 5 -10.10 22.72 9.07
CA PHE A 5 -9.47 21.42 9.27
C PHE A 5 -7.99 21.54 8.88
N SER A 6 -7.14 21.92 9.85
CA SER A 6 -5.70 21.90 9.67
C SER A 6 -5.21 20.45 9.72
N SER A 7 -4.37 20.10 8.76
CA SER A 7 -3.57 18.88 8.83
C SER A 7 -2.21 19.24 9.42
N ARG A 8 -1.55 18.28 10.09
CA ARG A 8 -0.14 18.46 10.48
C ARG A 8 0.75 18.77 9.28
N TYR A 9 0.37 18.32 8.09
CA TYR A 9 1.10 18.57 6.84
C TYR A 9 0.76 19.90 6.15
N SER A 10 -0.40 20.48 6.41
CA SER A 10 -0.82 21.73 5.77
C SER A 10 -1.91 22.43 6.55
N SER A 11 -1.71 23.73 6.77
CA SER A 11 -2.72 24.62 7.37
C SER A 11 -3.96 24.80 6.49
N LYS A 12 -3.83 24.56 5.17
CA LYS A 12 -4.93 24.56 4.20
C LYS A 12 -5.71 23.24 4.17
N GLY A 13 -5.30 22.25 4.96
CA GLY A 13 -5.97 20.95 5.06
C GLY A 13 -5.89 20.13 3.77
N TRP A 14 -6.91 19.29 3.54
CA TRP A 14 -6.99 18.38 2.38
C TRP A 14 -6.85 19.08 1.03
N THR A 15 -7.51 20.23 0.89
CA THR A 15 -7.58 20.99 -0.36
C THR A 15 -6.28 21.70 -0.74
N ALA A 16 -5.25 21.61 0.13
CA ALA A 16 -3.90 22.04 -0.23
C ALA A 16 -3.36 21.24 -1.42
N ALA A 17 -3.59 19.93 -1.45
CA ALA A 17 -3.01 19.02 -2.43
C ALA A 17 -4.08 18.37 -3.34
N PHE A 18 -5.28 18.10 -2.82
CA PHE A 18 -6.28 17.27 -3.48
C PHE A 18 -7.60 18.00 -3.74
N LEU A 19 -8.37 17.49 -4.70
CA LEU A 19 -9.73 17.96 -4.93
C LEU A 19 -10.64 17.57 -3.76
N PRO A 20 -11.72 18.35 -3.47
CA PRO A 20 -12.71 17.98 -2.47
C PRO A 20 -13.25 16.55 -2.69
N ILE A 21 -13.41 15.80 -1.59
CA ILE A 21 -13.92 14.42 -1.63
C ILE A 21 -15.35 14.39 -2.19
N THR A 22 -16.15 15.41 -1.91
CA THR A 22 -17.54 15.52 -2.37
C THR A 22 -17.89 16.99 -2.68
N SER A 23 -18.93 17.19 -3.49
CA SER A 23 -19.55 18.50 -3.69
C SER A 23 -20.47 18.90 -2.53
N CYS A 24 -20.82 17.97 -1.64
CA CYS A 24 -21.66 18.23 -0.48
C CYS A 24 -20.94 19.13 0.53
N LYS A 25 -21.58 20.25 0.89
CA LYS A 25 -21.04 21.15 1.92
C LYS A 25 -21.29 20.57 3.30
N PHE A 26 -20.29 20.65 4.19
CA PHE A 26 -20.41 20.16 5.58
C PHE A 26 -21.65 20.76 6.30
N ALA A 27 -21.88 22.07 6.15
CA ALA A 27 -23.04 22.74 6.75
C ALA A 27 -24.39 22.20 6.27
N THR A 28 -24.48 21.66 5.05
CA THR A 28 -25.71 21.07 4.52
C THR A 28 -25.79 19.58 4.86
N ALA A 29 -24.67 18.87 4.79
CA ALA A 29 -24.60 17.43 5.04
C ALA A 29 -24.74 17.09 6.53
N VAL A 30 -24.10 17.85 7.42
CA VAL A 30 -24.15 17.62 8.87
C VAL A 30 -25.17 18.55 9.53
N GLY A 31 -25.24 19.82 9.10
CA GLY A 31 -26.21 20.76 9.65
C GLY A 31 -25.98 21.02 11.13
N VAL A 32 -27.03 20.84 11.94
CA VAL A 32 -27.02 21.00 13.40
C VAL A 32 -26.87 19.67 14.14
N ASP A 33 -26.79 18.55 13.42
CA ASP A 33 -26.71 17.23 14.04
C ASP A 33 -25.38 17.08 14.77
N LYS A 34 -25.46 16.52 15.98
CA LYS A 34 -24.28 16.09 16.74
C LYS A 34 -23.95 14.66 16.29
N PRO A 35 -22.80 14.43 15.63
CA PRO A 35 -22.46 13.09 15.16
C PRO A 35 -22.39 12.11 16.34
N ALA A 36 -23.13 11.00 16.24
CA ALA A 36 -23.00 9.91 17.20
C ALA A 36 -21.71 9.13 16.94
N SER A 37 -21.16 8.45 17.95
CA SER A 37 -20.02 7.55 17.73
C SER A 37 -20.42 6.40 16.80
N PHE A 38 -19.52 6.05 15.89
CA PHE A 38 -19.77 4.97 14.94
C PHE A 38 -20.05 3.64 15.65
N ASN A 39 -21.13 2.98 15.21
CA ASN A 39 -21.49 1.61 15.53
C ASN A 39 -22.06 0.98 14.25
N VAL A 40 -21.69 -0.26 13.95
CA VAL A 40 -22.14 -0.99 12.75
C VAL A 40 -23.67 -1.04 12.63
N ASN A 41 -24.37 -1.12 13.75
CA ASN A 41 -25.83 -1.20 13.79
C ASN A 41 -26.51 0.18 13.97
N SER A 42 -25.75 1.27 13.94
CA SER A 42 -26.27 2.62 14.12
C SER A 42 -27.26 2.97 13.01
N GLN A 43 -28.39 3.58 13.39
CA GLN A 43 -29.36 4.18 12.46
C GLN A 43 -29.21 5.70 12.39
N GLU A 44 -28.17 6.25 13.04
CA GLU A 44 -27.91 7.69 13.07
C GLU A 44 -27.52 8.19 11.69
N ARG A 45 -28.06 9.35 11.32
CA ARG A 45 -27.81 9.96 10.01
C ARG A 45 -26.35 10.39 9.84
N VAL A 46 -25.72 10.85 10.92
CA VAL A 46 -24.33 11.31 10.94
C VAL A 46 -23.59 10.60 12.06
N VAL A 47 -22.53 9.89 11.69
CA VAL A 47 -21.68 9.15 12.62
C VAL A 47 -20.22 9.61 12.53
N GLN A 48 -19.56 9.67 13.67
CA GLN A 48 -18.13 9.92 13.78
C GLN A 48 -17.38 8.60 13.92
N LEU A 49 -16.61 8.26 12.89
CA LEU A 49 -15.75 7.08 12.88
C LEU A 49 -14.40 7.40 13.52
N GLY A 50 -14.04 6.63 14.55
CA GLY A 50 -12.72 6.69 15.18
C GLY A 50 -11.63 6.01 14.33
N ILE A 51 -10.38 6.13 14.77
CA ILE A 51 -9.28 5.36 14.17
C ILE A 51 -9.52 3.86 14.35
N VAL A 52 -8.98 3.03 13.44
CA VAL A 52 -9.23 1.58 13.42
C VAL A 52 -8.83 0.90 14.73
N ASP A 53 -7.76 1.37 15.39
CA ASP A 53 -7.27 0.85 16.67
C ASP A 53 -8.25 1.11 17.83
N ALA A 54 -9.12 2.11 17.70
CA ALA A 54 -10.11 2.48 18.70
C ALA A 54 -11.48 1.82 18.46
N LEU A 55 -11.64 1.03 17.39
CA LEU A 55 -12.89 0.34 17.11
C LEU A 55 -13.03 -0.90 18.00
N SER A 56 -14.03 -0.90 18.87
CA SER A 56 -14.34 -2.04 19.74
C SER A 56 -14.79 -3.28 18.94
N HIS A 57 -15.52 -3.06 17.85
CA HIS A 57 -15.99 -4.11 16.96
C HIS A 57 -15.60 -3.76 15.52
N LYS A 58 -14.76 -4.61 14.92
CA LYS A 58 -14.29 -4.44 13.54
C LYS A 58 -15.42 -4.80 12.56
N PRO A 59 -15.89 -3.87 11.71
CA PRO A 59 -16.89 -4.18 10.69
C PRO A 59 -16.32 -5.10 9.60
N ASP A 60 -17.20 -5.78 8.86
CA ASP A 60 -16.82 -6.69 7.76
C ASP A 60 -16.20 -5.98 6.54
N PHE A 61 -16.47 -4.68 6.41
CA PHE A 61 -15.97 -3.83 5.32
C PHE A 61 -14.56 -3.27 5.60
N LEU A 62 -13.72 -4.02 6.32
CA LEU A 62 -12.29 -3.76 6.44
C LEU A 62 -11.49 -4.63 5.47
N PRO A 63 -10.32 -4.16 5.02
CA PRO A 63 -9.36 -5.03 4.34
C PRO A 63 -9.05 -6.31 5.13
N LEU A 64 -8.71 -7.42 4.50
CA LEU A 64 -8.52 -7.64 3.06
C LEU A 64 -9.84 -7.97 2.33
N SER A 65 -11.00 -7.64 2.91
CA SER A 65 -12.28 -7.95 2.33
C SER A 65 -12.56 -7.19 1.03
N VAL A 66 -13.26 -7.83 0.10
CA VAL A 66 -13.76 -7.20 -1.14
C VAL A 66 -15.29 -7.32 -1.25
N PRO A 67 -15.97 -6.49 -2.04
CA PRO A 67 -17.41 -6.59 -2.21
C PRO A 67 -17.81 -7.91 -2.85
N LYS A 68 -18.79 -8.62 -2.28
CA LYS A 68 -19.27 -9.91 -2.79
C LYS A 68 -19.65 -9.88 -4.28
N PRO A 69 -20.35 -8.87 -4.81
CA PRO A 69 -20.69 -8.82 -6.25
C PRO A 69 -19.49 -8.70 -7.18
N LEU A 70 -18.33 -8.26 -6.66
CA LEU A 70 -17.11 -8.07 -7.45
C LEU A 70 -16.09 -9.19 -7.24
N ALA A 71 -16.26 -10.02 -6.20
CA ALA A 71 -15.27 -10.99 -5.75
C ALA A 71 -14.86 -11.97 -6.87
N ASP A 72 -15.83 -12.61 -7.52
CA ASP A 72 -15.55 -13.61 -8.57
C ASP A 72 -14.81 -13.00 -9.77
N SER A 73 -15.16 -11.78 -10.16
CA SER A 73 -14.49 -11.07 -11.26
C SER A 73 -13.07 -10.67 -10.86
N LEU A 74 -12.90 -10.12 -9.66
CA LEU A 74 -11.58 -9.70 -9.19
C LEU A 74 -10.63 -10.88 -9.01
N LEU A 75 -11.10 -12.01 -8.45
CA LEU A 75 -10.31 -13.23 -8.30
C LEU A 75 -9.85 -13.83 -9.64
N LYS A 76 -10.60 -13.59 -10.72
CA LYS A 76 -10.24 -14.05 -12.07
C LYS A 76 -9.29 -13.09 -12.79
N LEU A 77 -9.39 -11.79 -12.51
CA LEU A 77 -8.76 -10.74 -13.31
C LEU A 77 -7.53 -10.12 -12.63
N HIS A 78 -7.31 -10.37 -11.34
CA HIS A 78 -6.28 -9.66 -10.59
C HIS A 78 -5.59 -10.59 -9.58
N SER A 79 -4.26 -10.58 -9.57
CA SER A 79 -3.44 -11.44 -8.71
C SER A 79 -3.52 -11.05 -7.22
N ASN A 80 -3.86 -9.79 -6.93
CA ASN A 80 -4.14 -9.31 -5.56
C ASN A 80 -5.45 -8.50 -5.46
N PRO A 81 -6.62 -9.14 -5.38
CA PRO A 81 -7.93 -8.46 -5.33
C PRO A 81 -8.10 -7.41 -4.22
N PRO A 82 -7.64 -7.63 -2.97
CA PRO A 82 -7.72 -6.62 -1.91
C PRO A 82 -6.97 -5.33 -2.27
N ALA A 83 -5.72 -5.44 -2.74
CA ALA A 83 -4.92 -4.29 -3.10
C ALA A 83 -5.56 -3.51 -4.25
N TYR A 84 -6.11 -4.21 -5.25
CA TYR A 84 -6.87 -3.57 -6.32
C TYR A 84 -8.10 -2.83 -5.79
N PHE A 85 -8.88 -3.45 -4.91
CA PHE A 85 -10.07 -2.81 -4.34
C PHE A 85 -9.72 -1.55 -3.53
N ILE A 86 -8.69 -1.63 -2.67
CA ILE A 86 -8.16 -0.50 -1.90
C ILE A 86 -7.68 0.63 -2.83
N SER A 87 -7.04 0.27 -3.94
CA SER A 87 -6.54 1.24 -4.92
C SER A 87 -7.63 2.16 -5.49
N GLN A 88 -8.87 1.69 -5.58
CA GLN A 88 -9.99 2.49 -6.09
C GLN A 88 -10.29 3.69 -5.18
N PHE A 89 -10.25 3.48 -3.86
CA PHE A 89 -10.40 4.55 -2.87
C PHE A 89 -9.22 5.51 -2.94
N LEU A 90 -8.00 4.97 -2.98
CA LEU A 90 -6.78 5.78 -3.03
C LEU A 90 -6.74 6.64 -4.30
N TRP A 91 -7.12 6.09 -5.46
CA TRP A 91 -7.23 6.79 -6.72
C TRP A 91 -8.23 7.96 -6.68
N TYR A 92 -9.40 7.73 -6.08
CA TYR A 92 -10.43 8.76 -5.94
C TYR A 92 -10.01 9.87 -4.95
N LEU A 93 -9.42 9.49 -3.82
CA LEU A 93 -8.94 10.40 -2.80
C LEU A 93 -7.77 11.23 -3.33
N MET A 94 -6.81 10.63 -4.04
CA MET A 94 -5.62 11.34 -4.51
C MET A 94 -5.81 12.13 -5.82
N ARG A 95 -7.05 12.51 -6.18
CA ARG A 95 -7.30 13.41 -7.31
C ARG A 95 -6.62 14.75 -7.06
N SER A 96 -5.54 15.02 -7.79
CA SER A 96 -4.69 16.18 -7.55
C SER A 96 -5.40 17.50 -7.87
N GLY A 97 -5.22 18.49 -7.00
CA GLY A 97 -5.54 19.89 -7.28
C GLY A 97 -4.67 20.45 -8.41
N GLN A 98 -5.00 21.65 -8.90
CA GLN A 98 -4.36 22.22 -10.09
C GLN A 98 -2.85 22.43 -9.91
N GLU A 99 -2.41 22.92 -8.75
CA GLU A 99 -0.99 23.16 -8.44
C GLU A 99 -0.20 21.86 -8.38
N LEU A 100 -0.66 20.88 -7.59
CA LEU A 100 -0.04 19.57 -7.50
C LEU A 100 0.01 18.88 -8.87
N LYS A 101 -1.08 18.93 -9.66
CA LYS A 101 -1.12 18.32 -11.00
C LYS A 101 -0.06 18.93 -11.93
N LYS A 102 0.15 20.25 -11.90
CA LYS A 102 1.20 20.91 -12.68
C LYS A 102 2.59 20.43 -12.25
N ALA A 103 2.86 20.38 -10.95
CA ALA A 103 4.13 19.88 -10.42
C ALA A 103 4.39 18.42 -10.80
N LEU A 104 3.38 17.54 -10.65
CA LEU A 104 3.47 16.12 -11.03
C LEU A 104 3.77 15.93 -12.51
N ASN A 105 3.13 16.71 -13.39
CA ASN A 105 3.36 16.63 -14.84
C ASN A 105 4.79 17.04 -15.20
N LEU A 106 5.31 18.10 -14.58
CA LEU A 106 6.69 18.53 -14.77
C LEU A 106 7.66 17.42 -14.32
N SER A 107 7.49 16.88 -13.12
CA SER A 107 8.37 15.80 -12.63
C SER A 107 8.30 14.53 -13.48
N ALA A 108 7.10 14.15 -13.94
CA ALA A 108 6.94 12.98 -14.80
C ALA A 108 7.61 13.15 -16.18
N SER A 109 7.65 14.37 -16.72
CA SER A 109 8.31 14.64 -18.01
C SER A 109 9.82 14.40 -18.00
N VAL A 110 10.45 14.44 -16.83
CA VAL A 110 11.90 14.20 -16.67
C VAL A 110 12.25 12.71 -16.77
N ILE A 111 11.37 11.82 -16.31
CA ILE A 111 11.66 10.38 -16.15
C ILE A 111 11.50 9.58 -17.45
N SER A 112 10.87 10.17 -18.48
CA SER A 112 10.70 9.54 -19.80
C SER A 112 10.19 8.09 -19.71
N PHE A 113 9.06 7.88 -19.02
CA PHE A 113 8.47 6.55 -18.80
C PHE A 113 8.34 5.73 -20.11
N GLU A 114 7.99 6.39 -21.22
CA GLU A 114 7.81 5.77 -22.55
C GLU A 114 9.10 5.17 -23.17
N LYS A 115 10.30 5.54 -22.69
CA LYS A 115 11.58 5.08 -23.28
C LYS A 115 11.89 3.60 -22.99
N GLY A 116 11.12 2.92 -22.15
CA GLY A 116 11.29 1.49 -21.87
C GLY A 116 10.76 1.07 -20.50
N PRO A 117 11.26 -0.02 -19.89
CA PRO A 117 10.93 -0.38 -18.53
C PRO A 117 11.71 0.47 -17.50
N ILE A 118 11.11 0.77 -16.35
CA ILE A 118 11.72 1.46 -15.22
C ILE A 118 11.29 0.81 -13.90
N VAL A 119 12.25 0.62 -12.99
CA VAL A 119 12.01 0.08 -11.65
C VAL A 119 11.95 1.21 -10.63
N GLY A 120 10.90 1.24 -9.81
CA GLY A 120 10.78 2.16 -8.69
C GLY A 120 11.45 1.59 -7.44
N LEU A 121 12.38 2.33 -6.85
CA LEU A 121 13.07 2.00 -5.61
C LEU A 121 12.57 2.93 -4.51
N GLN A 122 11.94 2.39 -3.47
CA GLN A 122 11.60 3.17 -2.28
C GLN A 122 12.52 2.75 -1.13
N ILE A 123 13.43 3.65 -0.76
CA ILE A 123 14.43 3.42 0.28
C ILE A 123 14.10 4.33 1.46
N ARG A 124 13.88 3.76 2.65
CA ARG A 124 13.59 4.53 3.87
C ARG A 124 14.68 4.28 4.92
N ARG A 125 15.46 5.31 5.27
CA ARG A 125 16.62 5.18 6.18
C ARG A 125 16.46 5.94 7.50
N THR A 126 15.81 7.10 7.54
CA THR A 126 16.06 8.08 8.63
C THR A 126 15.44 7.74 9.99
N ASP A 127 14.30 7.04 10.05
CA ASP A 127 13.55 6.77 11.31
C ASP A 127 13.09 5.32 11.52
N LYS A 128 13.35 4.43 10.56
CA LYS A 128 12.83 3.05 10.56
C LYS A 128 13.89 1.97 10.73
N ILE A 129 15.17 2.32 10.63
CA ILE A 129 16.27 1.39 10.88
C ILE A 129 16.30 1.07 12.38
N GLY A 130 16.02 -0.18 12.73
CA GLY A 130 16.06 -0.67 14.11
C GLY A 130 14.73 -0.64 14.89
N THR A 131 13.66 -0.07 14.33
CA THR A 131 12.31 -0.06 14.94
C THR A 131 11.28 -0.81 14.12
N GLU A 132 11.37 -0.81 12.78
CA GLU A 132 10.38 -1.44 11.90
C GLU A 132 10.94 -2.09 10.62
N ALA A 133 12.21 -1.85 10.25
CA ALA A 133 12.80 -2.44 9.04
C ALA A 133 14.31 -2.71 9.16
N ALA A 134 14.80 -3.68 8.37
CA ALA A 134 16.22 -4.03 8.26
C ALA A 134 16.90 -3.34 7.06
N PHE A 135 18.24 -3.22 7.10
CA PHE A 135 19.04 -2.70 5.99
C PHE A 135 19.34 -3.83 4.99
N HIS A 136 19.15 -3.57 3.69
CA HIS A 136 19.36 -4.57 2.65
C HIS A 136 20.32 -4.08 1.56
N SER A 137 21.29 -4.92 1.19
CA SER A 137 22.21 -4.68 0.06
C SER A 137 21.61 -5.19 -1.25
N ILE A 138 21.74 -4.41 -2.33
CA ILE A 138 21.26 -4.75 -3.67
C ILE A 138 22.34 -5.57 -4.41
N GLU A 139 22.10 -6.86 -4.69
CA GLU A 139 22.88 -7.66 -5.64
C GLU A 139 21.95 -8.22 -6.74
N GLU A 140 22.39 -8.18 -8.00
CA GLU A 140 21.51 -8.39 -9.17
C GLU A 140 22.08 -9.43 -10.16
N ARG A 141 21.21 -10.34 -10.64
CA ARG A 141 21.54 -11.45 -11.57
C ARG A 141 21.21 -11.06 -13.02
N LYS A 142 22.22 -10.97 -13.89
CA LYS A 142 22.07 -10.52 -15.30
C LYS A 142 21.45 -11.61 -16.20
N ARG A 143 20.38 -11.29 -16.94
CA ARG A 143 19.94 -12.07 -18.11
C ARG A 143 19.79 -11.20 -19.37
N GLY A 144 20.69 -11.43 -20.33
CA GLY A 144 20.35 -11.71 -21.74
C GLY A 144 19.99 -10.60 -22.75
N ARG A 145 19.65 -9.37 -22.38
CA ARG A 145 19.37 -8.30 -23.38
C ARG A 145 20.08 -6.99 -23.05
N ASN A 146 20.50 -6.26 -24.08
CA ASN A 146 21.17 -4.96 -23.98
C ASN A 146 20.12 -3.85 -23.72
N VAL A 147 19.44 -3.94 -22.58
CA VAL A 147 18.43 -2.97 -22.14
C VAL A 147 19.11 -1.98 -21.19
N THR A 148 18.95 -0.68 -21.44
CA THR A 148 19.36 0.35 -20.47
C THR A 148 18.56 0.14 -19.20
N ARG A 149 19.24 -0.13 -18.08
CA ARG A 149 18.58 -0.28 -16.78
C ARG A 149 18.22 1.11 -16.26
N ARG A 150 16.96 1.31 -15.92
CA ARG A 150 16.46 2.62 -15.47
C ARG A 150 15.80 2.46 -14.12
N VAL A 151 16.10 3.35 -13.19
CA VAL A 151 15.54 3.33 -11.84
C VAL A 151 15.03 4.71 -11.45
N PHE A 152 13.86 4.76 -10.84
CA PHE A 152 13.38 5.94 -10.12
C PHE A 152 13.55 5.69 -8.62
N VAL A 153 14.19 6.62 -7.91
CA VAL A 153 14.52 6.47 -6.49
C VAL A 153 13.73 7.49 -5.67
N ALA A 154 12.89 6.97 -4.78
CA ALA A 154 12.19 7.72 -3.74
C ALA A 154 12.83 7.41 -2.38
N THR A 155 13.37 8.42 -1.71
CA THR A 155 14.16 8.24 -0.49
C THR A 155 14.00 9.42 0.45
N ASP A 156 14.11 9.17 1.76
CA ASP A 156 14.21 10.21 2.80
C ASP A 156 15.67 10.57 3.14
N ASP A 157 16.62 9.98 2.42
CA ASP A 157 18.06 10.24 2.50
C ASP A 157 18.59 10.61 1.11
N ALA A 158 18.92 11.90 0.92
CA ALA A 158 19.39 12.44 -0.36
C ALA A 158 20.71 11.81 -0.83
N THR A 159 21.54 11.33 0.09
CA THR A 159 22.87 10.76 -0.24
C THR A 159 22.77 9.50 -1.10
N VAL A 160 21.67 8.74 -0.95
CA VAL A 160 21.38 7.50 -1.66
C VAL A 160 21.41 7.67 -3.17
N ILE A 161 20.89 8.78 -3.68
CA ILE A 161 20.80 9.02 -5.14
C ILE A 161 22.20 9.13 -5.73
N GLY A 162 23.09 9.88 -5.07
CA GLY A 162 24.50 10.02 -5.44
C GLY A 162 25.27 8.69 -5.32
N GLU A 163 25.03 7.92 -4.25
CA GLU A 163 25.62 6.60 -4.04
C GLU A 163 25.28 5.63 -5.19
N ILE A 164 24.00 5.56 -5.57
CA ILE A 164 23.53 4.68 -6.66
C ILE A 164 24.16 5.11 -7.98
N LYS A 165 24.17 6.41 -8.31
CA LYS A 165 24.82 6.93 -9.54
C LYS A 165 26.30 6.57 -9.59
N LYS A 166 27.01 6.65 -8.46
CA LYS A 166 28.45 6.33 -8.38
C LYS A 166 28.72 4.83 -8.51
N LYS A 167 27.92 3.98 -7.86
CA LYS A 167 28.08 2.53 -7.83
C LYS A 167 27.60 1.85 -9.12
N TYR A 168 26.50 2.32 -9.70
CA TYR A 168 25.82 1.71 -10.84
C TYR A 168 25.87 2.60 -12.08
N LYS A 169 27.08 2.87 -12.60
CA LYS A 169 27.31 3.78 -13.75
C LYS A 169 26.59 3.41 -15.05
N THR A 170 26.11 2.17 -15.17
CA THR A 170 25.36 1.70 -16.36
C THR A 170 23.86 1.91 -16.26
N TYR A 171 23.39 2.40 -15.11
CA TYR A 171 21.98 2.68 -14.86
C TYR A 171 21.66 4.15 -15.16
N GLU A 172 20.48 4.38 -15.71
CA GLU A 172 19.85 5.70 -15.76
C GLU A 172 19.08 5.91 -14.45
N VAL A 173 19.57 6.79 -13.58
CA VAL A 173 19.04 7.00 -12.23
C VAL A 173 18.27 8.32 -12.19
N TYR A 174 16.98 8.23 -11.91
CA TYR A 174 16.11 9.37 -11.65
C TYR A 174 15.82 9.47 -10.14
N GLY A 175 15.81 10.68 -9.62
CA GLY A 175 15.51 10.97 -8.22
C GLY A 175 15.71 12.44 -7.97
N ASP A 176 14.99 12.99 -6.99
CA ASP A 176 15.07 14.40 -6.63
C ASP A 176 15.68 14.54 -5.24
N GLU A 177 16.96 14.92 -5.22
CA GLU A 177 17.75 15.14 -4.00
C GLU A 177 17.11 16.24 -3.11
N THR A 178 16.49 17.26 -3.72
CA THR A 178 15.83 18.33 -2.94
C THR A 178 14.60 17.82 -2.19
N THR A 179 13.86 16.88 -2.78
CA THR A 179 12.70 16.29 -2.10
C THR A 179 13.12 15.30 -1.03
N ALA A 180 14.16 14.53 -1.28
CA ALA A 180 14.73 13.64 -0.27
C ALA A 180 15.16 14.41 0.98
N ASP A 181 15.76 15.60 0.83
CA ASP A 181 16.09 16.48 1.96
C ASP A 181 14.84 16.96 2.71
N THR A 182 13.77 17.35 2.01
CA THR A 182 12.52 17.80 2.66
C THR A 182 11.71 16.67 3.32
N ALA A 183 12.01 15.42 3.03
CA ALA A 183 11.37 14.24 3.64
C ALA A 183 11.98 13.87 5.01
N ARG A 184 13.13 14.47 5.36
CA ARG A 184 13.78 14.34 6.67
C ARG A 184 12.88 14.87 7.79
N LEU A 185 13.07 14.34 8.99
CA LEU A 185 12.24 14.63 10.17
C LEU A 185 12.08 16.13 10.45
N GLU A 186 13.10 16.92 10.16
CA GLU A 186 13.15 18.36 10.45
C GLU A 186 12.17 19.19 9.59
N HIS A 187 11.87 18.76 8.37
CA HIS A 187 11.03 19.50 7.40
C HIS A 187 9.76 18.73 6.97
N ARG A 188 9.49 17.60 7.62
CA ARG A 188 8.46 16.61 7.23
C ARG A 188 7.03 17.16 7.21
N TYR A 189 6.75 18.22 7.97
CA TYR A 189 5.40 18.75 8.19
C TYR A 189 5.18 20.13 7.57
N GLU A 190 5.74 20.32 6.38
CA GLU A 190 5.54 21.51 5.55
C GLU A 190 4.78 21.16 4.27
N ASP A 191 4.07 22.14 3.69
CA ASP A 191 3.34 21.99 2.42
C ASP A 191 4.23 21.41 1.30
N ARG A 192 5.53 21.78 1.29
CA ARG A 192 6.53 21.28 0.33
C ARG A 192 6.80 19.77 0.51
N SER A 193 6.90 19.31 1.75
CA SER A 193 7.12 17.89 2.06
C SER A 193 5.92 17.03 1.68
N LEU A 194 4.70 17.55 1.89
CA LEU A 194 3.47 16.91 1.40
C LEU A 194 3.47 16.73 -0.13
N TYR A 195 3.86 17.77 -0.88
CA TYR A 195 3.96 17.68 -2.33
C TYR A 195 5.04 16.68 -2.76
N GLY A 196 6.18 16.67 -2.07
CA GLY A 196 7.29 15.75 -2.31
C GLY A 196 6.88 14.28 -2.16
N VAL A 197 6.29 13.91 -1.01
CA VAL A 197 5.87 12.51 -0.76
C VAL A 197 4.76 12.07 -1.71
N VAL A 198 3.77 12.94 -1.99
CA VAL A 198 2.69 12.62 -2.92
C VAL A 198 3.23 12.43 -4.33
N ARG A 199 4.20 13.25 -4.75
CA ARG A 199 4.88 13.07 -6.03
C ARG A 199 5.62 11.75 -6.09
N ASP A 200 6.42 11.42 -5.08
CA ASP A 200 7.19 10.18 -5.09
C ASP A 200 6.27 8.94 -5.13
N ILE A 201 5.17 8.94 -4.37
CA ILE A 201 4.13 7.89 -4.45
C ILE A 201 3.56 7.78 -5.87
N GLN A 202 3.21 8.90 -6.49
CA GLN A 202 2.65 8.93 -7.85
C GLN A 202 3.66 8.44 -8.90
N LEU A 203 4.94 8.79 -8.77
CA LEU A 203 5.99 8.35 -9.69
C LEU A 203 6.35 6.87 -9.49
N LEU A 204 6.42 6.38 -8.24
CA LEU A 204 6.55 4.96 -7.94
C LEU A 204 5.42 4.16 -8.60
N SER A 205 4.16 4.61 -8.47
CA SER A 205 3.00 3.91 -9.06
C SER A 205 3.02 3.79 -10.59
N ARG A 206 3.85 4.61 -11.27
CA ARG A 206 4.02 4.58 -12.74
C ARG A 206 5.16 3.67 -13.20
N CYS A 207 5.98 3.17 -12.28
CA CYS A 207 7.08 2.28 -12.62
C CYS A 207 6.56 0.89 -13.00
N ASP A 208 7.30 0.13 -13.81
CA ASP A 208 6.90 -1.21 -14.25
C ASP A 208 7.04 -2.28 -13.17
N TYR A 209 7.86 -2.01 -12.16
CA TYR A 209 8.12 -2.88 -11.02
C TYR A 209 8.53 -2.04 -9.81
N LEU A 210 8.22 -2.49 -8.60
CA LEU A 210 8.63 -1.86 -7.35
C LEU A 210 9.61 -2.72 -6.57
N VAL A 211 10.64 -2.12 -5.98
CA VAL A 211 11.49 -2.75 -4.97
C VAL A 211 11.55 -1.84 -3.76
N CYS A 212 11.15 -2.35 -2.61
CA CYS A 212 11.03 -1.54 -1.39
C CYS A 212 10.90 -2.40 -0.14
N THR A 213 10.58 -1.76 0.98
CA THR A 213 10.07 -2.41 2.18
C THR A 213 8.57 -2.16 2.32
N PHE A 214 7.77 -3.21 2.44
CA PHE A 214 6.33 -3.09 2.70
C PHE A 214 5.99 -2.75 4.14
N SER A 215 6.95 -2.69 5.06
CA SER A 215 6.78 -1.96 6.33
C SER A 215 6.51 -0.46 6.11
N SER A 216 7.00 0.12 5.00
CA SER A 216 6.81 1.52 4.62
C SER A 216 5.45 1.77 3.97
N GLN A 217 4.61 2.59 4.61
CA GLN A 217 3.32 3.02 4.04
C GLN A 217 3.46 3.71 2.68
N VAL A 218 4.56 4.45 2.47
CA VAL A 218 4.84 5.13 1.18
C VAL A 218 4.96 4.09 0.06
N CYS A 219 5.65 2.97 0.30
CA CYS A 219 5.73 1.92 -0.71
C CYS A 219 4.37 1.26 -0.94
N ARG A 220 3.63 0.92 0.13
CA ARG A 220 2.32 0.29 0.00
C ARG A 220 1.35 1.16 -0.80
N MET A 221 1.32 2.48 -0.58
CA MET A 221 0.52 3.42 -1.36
C MET A 221 0.95 3.49 -2.84
N GLY A 222 2.26 3.45 -3.11
CA GLY A 222 2.79 3.37 -4.48
C GLY A 222 2.36 2.09 -5.20
N TYR A 223 2.41 0.95 -4.49
CA TYR A 223 1.95 -0.36 -4.96
C TYR A 223 0.43 -0.39 -5.18
N GLU A 224 -0.36 0.17 -4.25
CA GLU A 224 -1.81 0.26 -4.38
C GLU A 224 -2.19 1.10 -5.62
N LEU A 225 -1.63 2.29 -5.78
CA LEU A 225 -1.88 3.11 -6.98
C LEU A 225 -1.41 2.45 -8.28
N MET A 226 -0.43 1.54 -8.23
CA MET A 226 -0.01 0.79 -9.42
C MET A 226 -1.14 -0.11 -9.95
N GLN A 227 -1.97 -0.67 -9.05
CA GLN A 227 -3.04 -1.61 -9.41
C GLN A 227 -4.10 -0.96 -10.31
N VAL A 228 -4.48 0.29 -10.06
CA VAL A 228 -5.46 1.00 -10.93
C VAL A 228 -4.87 1.45 -12.26
N ARG A 229 -3.53 1.46 -12.41
CA ARG A 229 -2.84 1.99 -13.60
C ARG A 229 -2.49 0.94 -14.64
N GLN A 230 -2.15 -0.28 -14.22
CA GLN A 230 -1.50 -1.27 -15.08
C GLN A 230 -2.30 -2.55 -15.32
N GLY A 231 -3.58 -2.59 -14.93
CA GLY A 231 -4.40 -3.79 -15.01
C GLY A 231 -4.11 -4.72 -13.84
N ASP A 232 -3.52 -5.90 -14.10
CA ASP A 232 -3.01 -6.77 -13.04
C ASP A 232 -1.54 -6.46 -12.74
N ALA A 233 -1.32 -5.80 -11.61
CA ALA A 233 0.00 -5.48 -11.09
C ALA A 233 0.24 -6.13 -9.72
N GLY A 234 -0.54 -7.15 -9.36
CA GLY A 234 -0.48 -7.79 -8.05
C GLY A 234 0.92 -8.32 -7.72
N GLU A 235 1.62 -8.86 -8.72
CA GLU A 235 2.95 -9.46 -8.59
C GLU A 235 4.11 -8.51 -9.00
N LYS A 236 3.82 -7.25 -9.33
CA LYS A 236 4.83 -6.28 -9.83
C LYS A 236 5.62 -5.59 -8.71
N PHE A 237 6.06 -6.35 -7.73
CA PHE A 237 6.83 -5.83 -6.62
C PHE A 237 7.82 -6.87 -6.06
N HIS A 238 8.81 -6.39 -5.33
CA HIS A 238 9.63 -7.19 -4.45
C HIS A 238 9.80 -6.42 -3.14
N SER A 239 9.24 -6.96 -2.07
CA SER A 239 9.42 -6.42 -0.72
C SER A 239 10.62 -7.10 -0.07
N LEU A 240 11.43 -6.33 0.64
CA LEU A 240 12.61 -6.84 1.35
C LEU A 240 12.27 -7.31 2.78
N ASP A 241 11.07 -7.01 3.26
CA ASP A 241 10.58 -7.36 4.59
C ASP A 241 9.18 -7.98 4.53
N ASP A 242 8.14 -7.19 4.80
CA ASP A 242 6.76 -7.65 4.96
C ASP A 242 6.13 -8.09 3.64
N ILE A 243 5.12 -8.95 3.74
CA ILE A 243 4.13 -9.13 2.66
C ILE A 243 3.20 -7.90 2.60
N TYR A 244 2.37 -7.79 1.55
CA TYR A 244 1.40 -6.70 1.51
C TYR A 244 0.41 -6.81 2.68
N TYR A 245 0.19 -5.70 3.36
CA TYR A 245 -0.81 -5.59 4.42
C TYR A 245 -1.39 -4.17 4.49
N PHE A 246 -2.57 -4.09 5.09
CA PHE A 246 -3.26 -2.85 5.41
C PHE A 246 -3.42 -2.72 6.93
N GLY A 247 -3.06 -1.55 7.48
CA GLY A 247 -3.11 -1.32 8.93
C GLY A 247 -4.53 -1.53 9.49
N GLY A 248 -4.67 -2.39 10.51
CA GLY A 248 -5.97 -2.69 11.12
C GLY A 248 -6.83 -3.72 10.37
N GLN A 249 -6.32 -4.34 9.30
CA GLN A 249 -7.00 -5.40 8.55
C GLN A 249 -7.51 -6.56 9.42
N HIS A 250 -8.41 -7.37 8.85
CA HIS A 250 -8.73 -8.69 9.36
C HIS A 250 -7.51 -9.64 9.26
N ALA A 251 -7.58 -10.75 9.99
CA ALA A 251 -6.57 -11.80 9.89
C ALA A 251 -6.37 -12.20 8.42
N HIS A 252 -5.12 -12.26 7.99
CA HIS A 252 -4.76 -12.75 6.67
C HIS A 252 -4.66 -14.27 6.75
N GLU A 253 -5.63 -14.96 6.15
CA GLU A 253 -5.75 -16.41 6.25
C GLU A 253 -5.59 -17.08 4.89
N LEU A 254 -4.78 -18.14 4.87
CA LEU A 254 -4.57 -19.01 3.72
C LEU A 254 -5.07 -20.42 4.04
N ILE A 255 -5.29 -21.22 3.00
CA ILE A 255 -5.67 -22.62 3.12
C ILE A 255 -4.55 -23.51 2.61
N ALA A 256 -4.17 -24.50 3.42
CA ALA A 256 -3.25 -25.55 3.00
C ALA A 256 -3.87 -26.39 1.88
N ILE A 257 -3.13 -26.56 0.79
CA ILE A 257 -3.52 -27.36 -0.38
C ILE A 257 -2.71 -28.63 -0.55
N GLU A 258 -1.61 -28.74 0.20
CA GLU A 258 -0.78 -29.93 0.27
C GLU A 258 -0.40 -30.18 1.72
N ASP A 259 -0.28 -31.46 2.07
CA ASP A 259 0.21 -31.87 3.37
C ASP A 259 1.69 -31.50 3.54
N HIS A 260 2.10 -31.23 4.78
CA HIS A 260 3.48 -30.99 5.12
C HIS A 260 3.79 -31.66 6.46
N VAL A 261 4.75 -32.57 6.41
CA VAL A 261 5.40 -33.12 7.61
C VAL A 261 6.60 -32.23 7.91
N PRO A 262 6.70 -31.65 9.11
CA PRO A 262 7.85 -30.84 9.52
C PRO A 262 9.16 -31.62 9.44
N GLU A 263 10.17 -31.05 8.78
CA GLU A 263 11.53 -31.62 8.75
C GLU A 263 12.36 -31.11 9.94
N THR A 264 12.00 -29.95 10.49
CA THR A 264 12.68 -29.28 11.60
C THR A 264 11.70 -28.92 12.73
N LYS A 265 12.22 -28.48 13.89
CA LYS A 265 11.38 -28.07 15.03
C LYS A 265 10.77 -26.68 14.82
N GLU A 266 11.30 -25.94 13.87
CA GLU A 266 10.89 -24.60 13.49
C GLU A 266 9.70 -24.63 12.51
N GLU A 267 9.41 -25.78 11.91
CA GLU A 267 8.32 -25.98 10.94
C GLU A 267 7.00 -26.42 11.60
N VAL A 268 5.89 -26.15 10.92
CA VAL A 268 4.53 -26.56 11.35
C VAL A 268 3.94 -27.61 10.43
N GLU A 269 3.22 -28.56 11.02
CA GLU A 269 2.46 -29.55 10.26
C GLU A 269 1.34 -28.84 9.48
N LEU A 270 1.16 -29.23 8.22
CA LEU A 270 0.00 -28.85 7.42
C LEU A 270 -0.77 -30.10 6.99
N GLN A 271 -2.10 -30.03 7.08
CA GLN A 271 -3.01 -30.97 6.42
C GLN A 271 -3.86 -30.20 5.41
N VAL A 272 -4.18 -30.82 4.26
CA VAL A 272 -5.05 -30.20 3.25
C VAL A 272 -6.36 -29.72 3.89
N GLY A 273 -6.65 -28.42 3.72
CA GLY A 273 -7.82 -27.76 4.29
C GLY A 273 -7.53 -26.96 5.57
N ASP A 274 -6.35 -27.10 6.18
CA ASP A 274 -5.97 -26.31 7.36
C ASP A 274 -5.95 -24.82 7.05
N VAL A 275 -6.48 -24.02 7.99
CA VAL A 275 -6.46 -22.55 7.92
C VAL A 275 -5.18 -22.05 8.56
N ILE A 276 -4.41 -21.26 7.82
CA ILE A 276 -3.11 -20.72 8.26
C ILE A 276 -3.21 -19.20 8.39
N GLY A 277 -3.01 -18.69 9.60
CA GLY A 277 -2.88 -17.26 9.85
C GLY A 277 -1.46 -16.79 9.51
N VAL A 278 -1.30 -16.07 8.40
CA VAL A 278 0.01 -15.67 7.89
C VAL A 278 0.58 -14.52 8.70
N ALA A 279 1.84 -14.65 9.11
CA ALA A 279 2.62 -13.56 9.69
C ALA A 279 3.48 -12.87 8.63
N GLY A 280 4.13 -13.63 7.73
CA GLY A 280 4.97 -13.07 6.67
C GLY A 280 5.61 -14.13 5.77
N ASN A 281 6.29 -13.66 4.73
CA ASN A 281 7.07 -14.48 3.80
C ASN A 281 8.55 -14.13 3.98
N HIS A 282 9.42 -15.14 4.06
CA HIS A 282 10.85 -14.95 4.24
C HIS A 282 11.62 -14.79 2.91
N TRP A 283 10.93 -14.96 1.78
CA TRP A 283 11.46 -14.83 0.43
C TRP A 283 12.56 -15.86 0.09
N ASP A 284 12.62 -16.96 0.84
CA ASP A 284 13.56 -18.09 0.70
C ASP A 284 12.86 -19.42 0.33
N GLY A 285 11.55 -19.37 0.08
CA GLY A 285 10.69 -20.55 -0.17
C GLY A 285 9.81 -20.92 1.02
N PHE A 286 10.05 -20.34 2.19
CA PHE A 286 9.25 -20.54 3.39
C PHE A 286 8.49 -19.27 3.81
N SER A 287 7.35 -19.49 4.46
CA SER A 287 6.56 -18.46 5.14
C SER A 287 6.38 -18.84 6.59
N LYS A 288 6.04 -17.85 7.42
CA LYS A 288 5.78 -18.03 8.84
C LYS A 288 4.32 -17.75 9.16
N GLY A 289 3.71 -18.56 10.00
CA GLY A 289 2.32 -18.38 10.41
C GLY A 289 1.87 -19.38 11.45
N VAL A 290 0.59 -19.27 11.80
CA VAL A 290 -0.05 -20.11 12.82
C VAL A 290 -1.05 -21.05 12.15
N ASN A 291 -0.87 -22.36 12.33
CA ASN A 291 -1.89 -23.32 11.93
C ASN A 291 -3.05 -23.24 12.94
N ARG A 292 -4.25 -22.86 12.48
CA ARG A 292 -5.42 -22.68 13.34
C ARG A 292 -5.94 -23.99 13.93
N ARG A 293 -5.67 -25.13 13.30
CA ARG A 293 -6.08 -26.46 13.80
C ARG A 293 -5.24 -26.89 14.99
N THR A 294 -3.92 -26.80 14.89
CA THR A 294 -3.00 -27.26 15.95
C THR A 294 -2.67 -26.17 16.97
N GLY A 295 -2.76 -24.90 16.56
CA GLY A 295 -2.29 -23.75 17.35
C GLY A 295 -0.79 -23.50 17.23
N ASP A 296 -0.06 -24.32 16.47
CA ASP A 296 1.39 -24.20 16.33
C ASP A 296 1.77 -23.01 15.44
N ASN A 297 2.88 -22.37 15.81
CA ASN A 297 3.44 -21.24 15.09
C ASN A 297 4.85 -21.56 14.60
N GLY A 298 5.09 -21.44 13.31
CA GLY A 298 6.38 -21.77 12.71
C GLY A 298 6.39 -21.62 11.20
N LEU A 299 7.38 -22.24 10.58
CA LEU A 299 7.65 -22.16 9.16
C LEU A 299 6.87 -23.21 8.38
N TYR A 300 6.51 -22.86 7.15
CA TYR A 300 5.93 -23.80 6.19
C TYR A 300 6.32 -23.39 4.76
N PRO A 301 6.42 -24.34 3.82
CA PRO A 301 6.72 -24.02 2.43
C PRO A 301 5.62 -23.16 1.80
N SER A 302 5.99 -22.01 1.24
CA SER A 302 5.03 -21.00 0.77
C SER A 302 4.11 -21.50 -0.36
N TYR A 303 4.57 -22.46 -1.16
CA TYR A 303 3.80 -23.00 -2.29
C TYR A 303 2.67 -23.96 -1.87
N LYS A 304 2.68 -24.46 -0.63
CA LYS A 304 1.70 -25.44 -0.12
C LYS A 304 0.42 -24.81 0.41
N VAL A 305 0.31 -23.49 0.33
CA VAL A 305 -0.86 -22.74 0.76
C VAL A 305 -1.37 -21.87 -0.37
N ARG A 306 -2.67 -21.57 -0.37
CA ARG A 306 -3.25 -20.60 -1.29
C ARG A 306 -4.23 -19.68 -0.60
N CYS A 307 -4.46 -18.52 -1.20
CA CYS A 307 -5.55 -17.65 -0.80
C CYS A 307 -6.87 -18.32 -1.23
N SER A 308 -7.78 -18.56 -0.28
CA SER A 308 -9.05 -19.23 -0.58
C SER A 308 -10.13 -18.22 -0.85
N SER A 309 -10.82 -18.35 -1.98
CA SER A 309 -12.00 -17.55 -2.33
C SER A 309 -13.17 -17.74 -1.34
N GLN A 310 -13.21 -18.85 -0.60
CA GLN A 310 -14.22 -19.11 0.45
C GLN A 310 -13.89 -18.44 1.79
N HIS A 311 -12.61 -18.09 2.02
CA HIS A 311 -12.15 -17.41 3.24
C HIS A 311 -11.75 -15.95 2.98
N PHE A 312 -11.79 -15.51 1.72
CA PHE A 312 -11.90 -14.11 1.38
C PHE A 312 -13.17 -13.57 2.03
N LYS A 313 -13.01 -12.77 3.09
CA LYS A 313 -14.13 -12.06 3.66
C LYS A 313 -14.74 -11.19 2.56
N VAL A 314 -16.01 -11.40 2.28
CA VAL A 314 -16.76 -10.58 1.33
C VAL A 314 -17.86 -9.86 2.07
N PHE A 315 -18.01 -8.58 1.80
CA PHE A 315 -19.10 -7.79 2.37
C PHE A 315 -20.11 -7.42 1.30
N LEU A 316 -21.37 -7.27 1.71
CA LEU A 316 -22.44 -6.80 0.82
C LEU A 316 -22.45 -5.27 0.83
N ILE A 317 -22.35 -4.67 -0.35
CA ILE A 317 -22.64 -3.24 -0.52
C ILE A 317 -24.16 -3.10 -0.71
N ARG A 318 -24.83 -2.39 0.20
CA ARG A 318 -26.17 -1.86 -0.07
C ARG A 318 -26.01 -0.50 -0.75
N VAL A 319 -26.22 -0.45 -2.06
CA VAL A 319 -26.25 0.81 -2.79
C VAL A 319 -27.63 1.44 -2.55
N TYR A 320 -27.68 2.47 -1.72
CA TYR A 320 -28.86 3.33 -1.63
C TYR A 320 -28.76 4.36 -2.76
N THR A 321 -29.56 4.20 -3.80
CA THR A 321 -29.74 5.24 -4.81
C THR A 321 -30.47 6.40 -4.14
N ALA A 322 -29.79 7.54 -3.96
CA ALA A 322 -30.47 8.78 -3.63
C ALA A 322 -31.37 9.14 -4.83
N SER A 323 -32.67 8.97 -4.67
CA SER A 323 -33.65 9.57 -5.56
C SER A 323 -33.48 11.09 -5.49
N SER A 324 -33.21 11.69 -6.66
CA SER A 324 -33.04 13.12 -6.91
C SER A 324 -34.20 13.96 -6.41
#